data_AF-A0A942P1V9-F1
#
_entry.id   AF-A0A942P1V9-F1
#
_cell.length_a   1.000
_cell.length_b   1.000
_cell.length_c   1.000
_cell.angle_alpha   90.00
_cell.angle_beta   90.00
_cell.angle_gamma   90.00
#
_symmetry.space_group_name_H-M   'P 1'
#
loop_
_entity.id
_entity.type
_entity.pdbx_description
1 polymer ?
#
loop_
_entity_poly.entity_id
_entity_poly.type
_entity_poly.pdbx_seq_one_letter_code
_entity_poly.pdbx_strand_id
1 'polypeptide(L)'
;MNHKNNNNLLTRISRVVLIIALSVAAFNLGAGSAVSPSGDELKLVSHGVPLSVGSNLPLPESLPVISTDYHNHFPNPRSFEHSKDIMTKGLLPKNRLVSFLWLNNQRLSLEEVEQIVTLYIKESAIEGVNHDIAFIQMCLETGYLKFGGDVSRHQNNFCGLGAIGGGVPGLTFSTVEEGIRAHIQHLKAYASHDSLKTELVDARFGVVKRGSAQNIHDLTGRWAVDPHYGKKIDKLLATIYAGAHIQRNRTSILFD
;
A
#
# COMPACT_ATOMS: atom_id res chain seq x y z
N MET A 1 57.35 -26.07 1.03
CA MET A 1 57.07 -25.95 -0.42
C MET A 1 55.57 -26.07 -0.60
N ASN A 2 54.86 -24.95 -0.81
CA ASN A 2 54.31 -24.52 -2.12
C ASN A 2 53.46 -25.63 -2.79
N HIS A 3 52.22 -25.44 -3.26
CA HIS A 3 51.47 -24.24 -3.61
C HIS A 3 49.98 -24.64 -3.82
N LYS A 4 49.05 -23.76 -3.42
CA LYS A 4 47.73 -23.45 -4.01
C LYS A 4 47.12 -24.42 -5.05
N ASN A 5 45.84 -24.77 -4.88
CA ASN A 5 44.78 -24.05 -5.62
C ASN A 5 43.36 -24.41 -5.16
N ASN A 6 42.73 -23.43 -4.52
CA ASN A 6 41.29 -23.25 -4.38
C ASN A 6 40.69 -22.94 -5.75
N ASN A 7 40.01 -23.89 -6.40
CA ASN A 7 39.28 -23.65 -7.64
C ASN A 7 37.90 -24.36 -7.62
N ASN A 8 37.06 -24.09 -6.62
CA ASN A 8 35.66 -24.56 -6.66
C ASN A 8 34.65 -23.68 -5.90
N LEU A 9 34.93 -22.38 -5.72
CA LEU A 9 33.95 -21.44 -5.14
C LEU A 9 33.57 -20.27 -6.08
N LEU A 10 34.24 -20.13 -7.23
CA LEU A 10 34.01 -19.03 -8.18
C LEU A 10 33.15 -19.39 -9.40
N THR A 11 32.64 -20.63 -9.51
CA THR A 11 31.85 -21.06 -10.69
C THR A 11 30.34 -21.18 -10.43
N ARG A 12 29.83 -20.71 -9.28
CA ARG A 12 28.39 -20.77 -8.94
C ARG A 12 27.75 -19.42 -8.57
N ILE A 13 28.45 -18.30 -8.73
CA ILE A 13 27.94 -16.95 -8.42
C ILE A 13 27.67 -16.08 -9.68
N SER A 14 27.91 -16.57 -10.89
CA SER A 14 27.74 -15.76 -12.13
C SER A 14 26.38 -15.88 -12.86
N ARG A 15 25.23 -15.96 -12.17
CA ARG A 15 23.92 -16.02 -12.88
C ARG A 15 22.76 -15.16 -12.39
N VAL A 16 22.94 -14.19 -11.48
CA VAL A 16 21.79 -13.38 -10.99
C VAL A 16 22.00 -11.86 -11.06
N VAL A 17 22.93 -11.35 -11.87
CA VAL A 17 23.01 -9.89 -12.09
C VAL A 17 23.21 -9.57 -13.57
N LEU A 18 22.42 -8.58 -14.06
CA LEU A 18 22.41 -7.95 -15.40
C LEU A 18 21.56 -8.73 -16.43
N ILE A 19 20.49 -8.18 -17.04
CA ILE A 19 20.42 -6.97 -17.89
C ILE A 19 18.96 -6.44 -17.97
N ILE A 20 18.81 -5.11 -17.98
CA ILE A 20 17.59 -4.33 -18.30
C ILE A 20 17.66 -3.83 -19.76
N ALA A 21 16.48 -3.77 -20.40
CA ALA A 21 16.01 -2.91 -21.51
C ALA A 21 16.19 -3.30 -23.00
N LEU A 22 15.21 -2.79 -23.79
CA LEU A 22 15.02 -2.67 -25.26
C LEU A 22 14.13 -3.78 -25.89
N SER A 23 13.05 -3.54 -26.66
CA SER A 23 12.59 -2.39 -27.45
C SER A 23 11.09 -2.45 -27.79
N VAL A 24 10.53 -1.29 -28.17
CA VAL A 24 9.21 -1.00 -28.75
C VAL A 24 9.17 -1.31 -30.27
N ALA A 25 7.93 -1.44 -30.82
CA ALA A 25 7.50 -1.44 -32.23
C ALA A 25 7.31 -2.85 -32.87
N ALA A 26 6.28 -3.18 -33.65
CA ALA A 26 5.14 -2.46 -34.22
C ALA A 26 4.13 -3.47 -34.86
N PHE A 27 3.04 -2.89 -35.40
CA PHE A 27 2.17 -3.36 -36.49
C PHE A 27 0.78 -3.94 -36.18
N ASN A 28 -0.20 -3.04 -36.41
CA ASN A 28 -1.57 -3.31 -36.84
C ASN A 28 -1.64 -4.30 -38.00
N LEU A 29 -2.63 -5.20 -37.95
CA LEU A 29 -3.39 -5.70 -39.09
C LEU A 29 -4.67 -6.38 -38.57
N GLY A 30 -5.83 -5.93 -39.04
CA GLY A 30 -7.09 -6.57 -38.71
C GLY A 30 -8.33 -5.70 -38.94
N ALA A 31 -8.49 -5.17 -40.16
CA ALA A 31 -9.80 -4.76 -40.63
C ALA A 31 -10.65 -6.02 -40.88
N GLY A 32 -11.81 -6.10 -40.25
CA GLY A 32 -12.78 -7.19 -40.41
C GLY A 32 -14.19 -6.64 -40.27
N SER A 33 -14.88 -6.57 -41.39
CA SER A 33 -16.19 -5.99 -41.60
C SER A 33 -17.33 -6.80 -40.96
N ALA A 34 -18.41 -6.06 -40.64
CA ALA A 34 -19.83 -6.43 -40.73
C ALA A 34 -20.37 -7.60 -39.86
N VAL A 35 -21.47 -7.31 -39.17
CA VAL A 35 -22.82 -7.90 -39.37
C VAL A 35 -23.62 -7.70 -38.07
N SER A 36 -24.65 -6.87 -38.14
CA SER A 36 -25.79 -6.96 -37.21
C SER A 36 -26.63 -8.17 -37.57
N PRO A 37 -27.21 -8.86 -36.57
CA PRO A 37 -28.61 -9.21 -36.70
C PRO A 37 -29.42 -8.85 -35.46
N SER A 38 -30.62 -8.39 -35.80
CA SER A 38 -31.84 -8.24 -35.02
C SER A 38 -32.13 -9.30 -33.97
N GLY A 39 -32.67 -8.83 -32.84
CA GLY A 39 -33.91 -9.33 -32.27
C GLY A 39 -33.82 -10.56 -31.39
N ASP A 40 -33.96 -10.36 -30.07
CA ASP A 40 -34.82 -11.21 -29.26
C ASP A 40 -35.35 -10.40 -28.06
N GLU A 41 -36.67 -10.30 -28.00
CA GLU A 41 -37.46 -9.71 -26.92
C GLU A 41 -37.29 -10.51 -25.63
N LEU A 42 -36.85 -9.85 -24.55
CA LEU A 42 -37.13 -10.32 -23.20
C LEU A 42 -38.12 -9.36 -22.52
N LYS A 43 -39.32 -9.91 -22.35
CA LYS A 43 -40.50 -9.33 -21.71
C LYS A 43 -40.17 -8.80 -20.31
N LEU A 44 -40.35 -7.49 -20.11
CA LEU A 44 -40.45 -6.88 -18.78
C LEU A 44 -41.75 -7.37 -18.12
N VAL A 45 -41.60 -8.22 -17.10
CA VAL A 45 -42.68 -8.53 -16.17
C VAL A 45 -42.88 -7.30 -15.28
N SER A 46 -43.93 -6.54 -15.58
CA SER A 46 -44.43 -5.45 -14.75
C SER A 46 -44.90 -6.00 -13.40
N HIS A 47 -44.23 -5.63 -12.32
CA HIS A 47 -44.84 -5.56 -10.99
C HIS A 47 -45.00 -4.09 -10.67
N GLY A 48 -46.14 -3.55 -11.10
CA GLY A 48 -46.52 -2.16 -10.84
C GLY A 48 -46.69 -1.92 -9.35
N VAL A 49 -45.74 -1.21 -8.75
CA VAL A 49 -46.00 -0.37 -7.60
C VAL A 49 -46.23 1.05 -8.15
N PRO A 50 -47.40 1.68 -7.93
CA PRO A 50 -47.65 3.00 -8.46
C PRO A 50 -46.70 4.00 -7.80
N LEU A 51 -45.91 4.72 -8.61
CA LEU A 51 -45.16 5.90 -8.15
C LEU A 51 -46.19 7.00 -7.86
N SER A 52 -46.53 7.16 -6.59
CA SER A 52 -47.22 8.33 -6.08
C SER A 52 -46.33 9.56 -6.28
N VAL A 53 -46.83 10.48 -7.09
CA VAL A 53 -46.37 11.86 -7.17
C VAL A 53 -46.52 12.49 -5.78
N GLY A 54 -45.42 13.01 -5.23
CA GLY A 54 -45.44 13.84 -4.04
C GLY A 54 -44.89 13.19 -2.78
N SER A 55 -43.57 13.14 -2.66
CA SER A 55 -42.93 13.40 -1.37
C SER A 55 -41.56 14.02 -1.64
N ASN A 56 -41.35 15.23 -1.12
CA ASN A 56 -40.03 15.84 -1.01
C ASN A 56 -39.18 14.96 -0.09
N LEU A 57 -38.45 14.00 -0.67
CA LEU A 57 -37.37 13.35 0.06
C LEU A 57 -36.25 14.38 0.17
N PRO A 58 -35.81 14.78 1.38
CA PRO A 58 -34.68 15.69 1.51
C PRO A 58 -33.48 15.01 0.87
N LEU A 59 -32.86 15.69 -0.11
CA LEU A 59 -31.48 15.37 -0.48
C LEU A 59 -30.65 15.41 0.82
N PRO A 60 -29.78 14.42 1.10
CA PRO A 60 -28.97 14.45 2.31
C PRO A 60 -28.23 15.79 2.36
N GLU A 61 -28.54 16.58 3.39
CA GLU A 61 -27.97 17.91 3.63
C GLU A 61 -26.46 17.77 3.72
N SER A 62 -25.77 18.13 2.64
CA SER A 62 -24.32 18.26 2.53
C SER A 62 -23.49 17.01 2.88
N LEU A 63 -22.49 16.71 2.03
CA LEU A 63 -21.38 15.86 2.45
C LEU A 63 -20.85 16.38 3.79
N PRO A 64 -20.47 15.51 4.75
CA PRO A 64 -19.91 15.96 6.01
C PRO A 64 -18.77 16.94 5.69
N VAL A 65 -18.91 18.17 6.18
CA VAL A 65 -17.86 19.18 6.08
C VAL A 65 -16.69 18.61 6.86
N ILE A 66 -15.74 18.01 6.13
CA ILE A 66 -14.50 17.51 6.72
C ILE A 66 -13.80 18.76 7.23
N SER A 67 -13.79 18.89 8.55
CA SER A 67 -13.26 20.05 9.21
C SER A 67 -11.84 20.33 8.74
N THR A 68 -11.64 21.48 8.11
CA THR A 68 -10.33 22.02 7.75
C THR A 68 -9.60 22.58 8.98
N ASP A 69 -10.21 22.53 10.16
CA ASP A 69 -9.66 23.01 11.43
C ASP A 69 -8.70 22.02 12.12
N TYR A 70 -8.23 20.98 11.41
CA TYR A 70 -7.29 20.00 11.96
C TYR A 70 -6.06 20.67 12.62
N HIS A 71 -5.60 21.78 12.05
CA HIS A 71 -4.50 22.58 12.63
C HIS A 71 -4.81 23.19 14.01
N ASN A 72 -6.09 23.36 14.36
CA ASN A 72 -6.54 23.97 15.62
C ASN A 72 -6.76 22.92 16.73
N HIS A 73 -7.22 21.72 16.39
CA HIS A 73 -7.46 20.63 17.36
C HIS A 73 -6.21 19.80 17.67
N PHE A 74 -5.26 19.76 16.74
CA PHE A 74 -3.95 19.14 16.94
C PHE A 74 -2.93 20.13 16.41
N PRO A 75 -2.46 21.10 17.24
CA PRO A 75 -1.47 22.06 16.80
C PRO A 75 -0.32 21.28 16.21
N ASN A 76 -0.09 21.44 14.90
CA ASN A 76 1.04 20.84 14.23
C ASN A 76 2.26 21.35 14.99
N PRO A 77 2.99 20.48 15.71
CA PRO A 77 4.03 20.98 16.55
C PRO A 77 5.11 21.45 15.58
N ARG A 78 5.19 22.79 15.43
CA ARG A 78 6.10 23.46 14.52
C ARG A 78 7.48 22.86 14.78
N SER A 79 7.98 22.03 13.85
CA SER A 79 9.27 21.31 13.84
C SER A 79 9.37 19.84 14.28
N PHE A 80 8.31 19.04 14.44
CA PHE A 80 8.54 17.58 14.54
C PHE A 80 8.82 17.00 13.15
N GLU A 81 10.10 16.92 12.80
CA GLU A 81 10.57 16.01 11.75
C GLU A 81 10.06 14.61 12.11
N HIS A 82 9.29 14.00 11.21
CA HIS A 82 8.82 12.63 11.42
C HIS A 82 10.02 11.70 11.50
N SER A 83 9.95 10.71 12.39
CA SER A 83 11.03 9.74 12.53
C SER A 83 11.25 9.02 11.20
N LYS A 84 12.52 8.85 10.84
CA LYS A 84 12.93 8.02 9.71
C LYS A 84 13.34 6.62 10.16
N ASP A 85 13.40 6.37 11.47
CA ASP A 85 13.83 5.11 12.05
C ASP A 85 12.64 4.18 12.29
N ILE A 86 12.74 2.95 11.80
CA ILE A 86 11.63 1.99 11.77
C ILE A 86 11.28 1.50 13.18
N MET A 87 12.27 1.32 14.06
CA MET A 87 12.07 0.86 15.45
C MET A 87 11.88 2.02 16.42
N THR A 88 10.90 2.88 16.14
CA THR A 88 10.54 4.02 16.99
C THR A 88 9.02 4.08 17.20
N LYS A 89 8.55 4.97 18.07
CA LYS A 89 7.11 5.17 18.28
C LYS A 89 6.55 6.15 17.25
N GLY A 90 5.45 5.79 16.58
CA GLY A 90 4.69 6.74 15.76
C GLY A 90 4.02 7.80 16.63
N LEU A 91 3.79 8.98 16.07
CA LEU A 91 3.22 10.14 16.74
C LEU A 91 1.84 10.51 16.21
N LEU A 92 1.43 10.04 15.03
CA LEU A 92 0.14 10.44 14.46
C LEU A 92 -1.02 9.77 15.22
N PRO A 93 -2.06 10.54 15.58
CA PRO A 93 -3.24 10.00 16.24
C PRO A 93 -4.10 9.19 15.25
N LYS A 94 -4.89 8.23 15.78
CA LYS A 94 -5.76 7.34 14.98
C LYS A 94 -6.63 8.11 13.98
N ASN A 95 -7.30 9.19 14.41
CA ASN A 95 -8.18 9.98 13.56
C ASN A 95 -7.46 10.59 12.35
N ARG A 96 -6.16 10.92 12.48
CA ARG A 96 -5.36 11.42 11.36
C ARG A 96 -5.11 10.35 10.31
N LEU A 97 -4.73 9.16 10.75
CA LEU A 97 -4.51 8.00 9.86
C LEU A 97 -5.80 7.58 9.17
N VAL A 98 -6.91 7.52 9.93
CA VAL A 98 -8.26 7.19 9.41
C VAL A 98 -8.67 8.17 8.32
N SER A 99 -8.66 9.47 8.62
CA SER A 99 -9.03 10.50 7.65
C SER A 99 -8.15 10.44 6.40
N PHE A 100 -6.84 10.27 6.57
CA PHE A 100 -5.90 10.21 5.46
C PHE A 100 -6.19 9.04 4.51
N LEU A 101 -6.40 7.83 5.04
CA LEU A 101 -6.69 6.65 4.22
C LEU A 101 -8.06 6.78 3.53
N TRP A 102 -9.09 7.17 4.28
CA TRP A 102 -10.45 7.27 3.76
C TRP A 102 -10.56 8.33 2.65
N LEU A 103 -9.95 9.50 2.82
CA LEU A 103 -9.90 10.56 1.79
C LEU A 103 -9.23 10.11 0.50
N ASN A 104 -8.23 9.23 0.59
CA ASN A 104 -7.53 8.70 -0.58
C ASN A 104 -8.25 7.49 -1.20
N ASN A 105 -9.16 6.83 -0.49
CA ASN A 105 -9.96 5.70 -0.98
C ASN A 105 -11.36 5.65 -0.36
N GLN A 106 -12.25 6.53 -0.82
CA GLN A 106 -13.64 6.64 -0.36
C GLN A 106 -14.55 5.44 -0.75
N ARG A 107 -13.98 4.40 -1.38
CA ARG A 107 -14.70 3.14 -1.63
C ARG A 107 -14.77 2.26 -0.38
N LEU A 108 -13.90 2.50 0.60
CA LEU A 108 -13.89 1.79 1.87
C LEU A 108 -14.94 2.38 2.81
N SER A 109 -15.57 1.54 3.63
CA SER A 109 -16.37 2.04 4.74
C SER A 109 -15.46 2.65 5.81
N LEU A 110 -15.99 3.59 6.58
CA LEU A 110 -15.23 4.19 7.68
C LEU A 110 -14.85 3.13 8.74
N GLU A 111 -15.74 2.17 9.00
CA GLU A 111 -15.51 1.05 9.90
C GLU A 111 -14.30 0.20 9.49
N GLU A 112 -14.19 -0.13 8.20
CA GLU A 112 -13.05 -0.90 7.67
C GLU A 112 -11.74 -0.12 7.83
N VAL A 113 -11.74 1.16 7.48
CA VAL A 113 -10.58 2.04 7.63
C VAL A 113 -10.16 2.11 9.09
N GLU A 114 -11.11 2.30 10.00
CA GLU A 114 -10.85 2.34 11.43
C GLU A 114 -10.28 1.03 11.97
N GLN A 115 -10.79 -0.12 11.52
CA GLN A 115 -10.29 -1.43 11.90
C GLN A 115 -8.83 -1.60 11.49
N ILE A 116 -8.50 -1.31 10.23
CA ILE A 116 -7.13 -1.43 9.70
C ILE A 116 -6.16 -0.52 10.45
N VAL A 117 -6.53 0.75 10.66
CA VAL A 117 -5.68 1.69 11.40
C VAL A 117 -5.46 1.23 12.84
N THR A 118 -6.53 0.75 13.49
CA THR A 118 -6.44 0.26 14.88
C THR A 118 -5.49 -0.93 14.98
N LEU A 119 -5.56 -1.86 14.03
CA LEU A 119 -4.66 -3.01 13.97
C LEU A 119 -3.20 -2.59 13.71
N TYR A 120 -2.95 -1.64 12.80
CA TYR A 120 -1.60 -1.11 12.58
C TYR A 120 -1.01 -0.52 13.87
N ILE A 121 -1.76 0.29 14.60
CA ILE A 121 -1.29 0.88 15.87
C ILE A 121 -1.02 -0.23 16.89
N LYS A 122 -1.93 -1.20 17.04
CA LYS A 122 -1.82 -2.30 18.01
C LYS A 122 -0.59 -3.17 17.74
N GLU A 123 -0.47 -3.74 16.53
CA GLU A 123 0.62 -4.67 16.17
C GLU A 123 1.98 -3.97 16.22
N SER A 124 2.06 -2.73 15.72
CA SER A 124 3.27 -1.92 15.77
C SER A 124 3.73 -1.65 17.21
N ALA A 125 2.79 -1.31 18.10
CA ALA A 125 3.10 -1.05 19.51
C ALA A 125 3.64 -2.28 20.23
N ILE A 126 3.13 -3.49 19.91
CA ILE A 126 3.64 -4.74 20.46
C ILE A 126 5.09 -4.93 20.03
N GLU A 127 5.36 -4.89 18.73
CA GLU A 127 6.68 -5.23 18.17
C GLU A 127 7.72 -4.10 18.27
N GLY A 128 7.30 -2.87 18.57
CA GLY A 128 8.16 -1.68 18.65
C GLY A 128 8.43 -1.02 17.30
N VAL A 129 7.63 -1.34 16.28
CA VAL A 129 7.71 -0.72 14.95
C VAL A 129 6.95 0.61 14.96
N ASN A 130 7.41 1.57 14.17
CA ASN A 130 6.73 2.85 14.02
C ASN A 130 5.47 2.69 13.17
N HIS A 131 4.30 2.88 13.78
CA HIS A 131 3.01 2.70 13.10
C HIS A 131 2.76 3.73 12.00
N ASP A 132 3.35 4.92 12.07
CA ASP A 132 3.21 5.94 11.01
C ASP A 132 3.94 5.48 9.74
N ILE A 133 5.16 4.94 9.91
CA ILE A 133 5.95 4.36 8.81
C ILE A 133 5.22 3.16 8.21
N ALA A 134 4.81 2.19 9.04
CA ALA A 134 4.15 0.98 8.55
C ALA A 134 2.83 1.29 7.82
N PHE A 135 2.04 2.23 8.35
CA PHE A 135 0.80 2.69 7.73
C PHE A 135 1.05 3.39 6.39
N ILE A 136 2.02 4.30 6.31
CA ILE A 136 2.35 5.01 5.06
C ILE A 136 2.94 4.05 4.03
N GLN A 137 3.77 3.11 4.45
CA GLN A 137 4.28 2.07 3.57
C GLN A 137 3.13 1.22 3.02
N MET A 138 2.15 0.82 3.85
CA MET A 138 0.95 0.14 3.36
C MET A 138 0.19 0.98 2.33
N CYS A 139 0.03 2.28 2.57
CA CYS A 139 -0.62 3.18 1.61
C CYS A 139 0.12 3.21 0.26
N LEU A 140 1.45 3.22 0.29
CA LEU A 140 2.29 3.18 -0.90
C LEU A 140 2.16 1.85 -1.65
N GLU A 141 2.30 0.72 -0.95
CA GLU A 141 2.32 -0.63 -1.52
C GLU A 141 0.98 -1.04 -2.13
N THR A 142 -0.12 -0.64 -1.50
CA THR A 142 -1.47 -1.06 -1.90
C THR A 142 -2.19 0.00 -2.75
N GLY A 143 -1.57 1.15 -2.96
CA GLY A 143 -2.22 2.32 -3.54
C GLY A 143 -3.44 2.77 -2.72
N TYR A 144 -3.28 2.89 -1.39
CA TYR A 144 -4.33 3.22 -0.43
C TYR A 144 -5.44 2.17 -0.35
N LEU A 145 -5.06 0.89 -0.31
CA LEU A 145 -5.96 -0.28 -0.34
C LEU A 145 -6.85 -0.35 -1.57
N LYS A 146 -6.48 0.34 -2.65
CA LYS A 146 -7.20 0.20 -3.92
C LYS A 146 -6.89 -1.12 -4.58
N PHE A 147 -5.65 -1.60 -4.39
CA PHE A 147 -5.04 -2.74 -5.06
C PHE A 147 -5.07 -2.58 -6.59
N GLY A 148 -3.99 -2.94 -7.26
CA GLY A 148 -3.86 -2.72 -8.71
C GLY A 148 -2.61 -3.31 -9.34
N GLY A 149 -1.83 -4.06 -8.55
CA GLY A 149 -0.70 -4.84 -9.01
C GLY A 149 -0.96 -6.32 -8.79
N ASP A 150 0.11 -7.08 -8.50
CA ASP A 150 0.06 -8.55 -8.39
C ASP A 150 -0.63 -9.06 -7.11
N VAL A 151 -0.95 -8.16 -6.18
CA VAL A 151 -1.67 -8.48 -4.94
C VAL A 151 -3.06 -7.89 -4.99
N SER A 152 -4.03 -8.71 -4.63
CA SER A 152 -5.45 -8.38 -4.56
C SER A 152 -5.94 -8.24 -3.11
N ARG A 153 -7.09 -7.58 -2.93
CA ARG A 153 -7.65 -7.27 -1.61
C ARG A 153 -7.92 -8.52 -0.74
N HIS A 154 -8.33 -9.64 -1.35
CA HIS A 154 -8.65 -10.86 -0.60
C HIS A 154 -7.42 -11.54 0.00
N GLN A 155 -6.21 -11.18 -0.44
CA GLN A 155 -4.98 -11.77 0.07
C GLN A 155 -4.55 -11.21 1.43
N ASN A 156 -5.17 -10.11 1.89
CA ASN A 156 -4.75 -9.39 3.11
C ASN A 156 -3.24 -9.09 3.15
N ASN A 157 -2.60 -8.94 1.99
CA ASN A 157 -1.17 -8.69 1.89
C ASN A 157 -0.93 -7.20 1.66
N PHE A 158 -0.66 -6.49 2.75
CA PHE A 158 -0.62 -5.03 2.78
C PHE A 158 0.74 -4.44 2.41
N CYS A 159 1.72 -5.27 2.07
CA CYS A 159 3.09 -4.81 1.85
C CYS A 159 3.85 -5.56 0.74
N GLY A 160 3.11 -6.27 -0.12
CA GLY A 160 3.67 -6.92 -1.30
C GLY A 160 4.52 -8.16 -1.00
N LEU A 161 4.36 -8.78 0.17
CA LEU A 161 5.18 -9.94 0.57
C LEU A 161 5.09 -11.07 -0.45
N GLY A 162 6.25 -11.46 -1.00
CA GLY A 162 6.35 -12.55 -1.97
C GLY A 162 5.90 -12.20 -3.39
N ALA A 163 5.44 -10.98 -3.67
CA ALA A 163 5.18 -10.53 -5.02
C ALA A 163 6.52 -10.21 -5.72
N ILE A 164 6.72 -10.71 -6.94
CA ILE A 164 7.97 -10.53 -7.70
C ILE A 164 7.78 -9.78 -9.03
N GLY A 165 6.58 -9.25 -9.29
CA GLY A 165 6.24 -8.65 -10.58
C GLY A 165 5.68 -9.67 -11.58
N GLY A 166 5.01 -9.16 -12.62
CA GLY A 166 4.62 -9.96 -13.78
C GLY A 166 3.46 -10.93 -13.55
N GLY A 167 2.57 -10.63 -12.60
CA GLY A 167 1.37 -11.42 -12.31
C GLY A 167 1.59 -12.59 -11.35
N VAL A 168 2.79 -12.75 -10.79
CA VAL A 168 3.05 -13.78 -9.77
C VAL A 168 2.43 -13.33 -8.45
N PRO A 169 1.41 -14.07 -7.93
CA PRO A 169 0.69 -13.63 -6.75
C PRO A 169 1.59 -13.65 -5.52
N GLY A 170 1.47 -12.61 -4.70
CA GLY A 170 2.12 -12.57 -3.39
C GLY A 170 1.51 -13.57 -2.40
N LEU A 171 2.03 -13.58 -1.17
CA LEU A 171 1.48 -14.36 -0.06
C LEU A 171 0.03 -13.96 0.26
N THR A 172 -0.71 -14.89 0.85
CA THR A 172 -2.10 -14.72 1.29
C THR A 172 -2.17 -14.95 2.79
N PHE A 173 -2.88 -14.07 3.50
CA PHE A 173 -3.12 -14.17 4.95
C PHE A 173 -4.61 -14.34 5.21
N SER A 174 -4.95 -15.18 6.19
CA SER A 174 -6.34 -15.60 6.41
C SER A 174 -7.19 -14.49 6.99
N THR A 175 -6.58 -13.55 7.72
CA THR A 175 -7.25 -12.39 8.30
C THR A 175 -6.50 -11.09 8.03
N VAL A 176 -7.20 -9.97 8.16
CA VAL A 176 -6.60 -8.63 8.13
C VAL A 176 -5.53 -8.47 9.21
N GLU A 177 -5.77 -9.00 10.41
CA GLU A 177 -4.82 -8.94 11.53
C GLU A 177 -3.53 -9.72 11.21
N GLU A 178 -3.63 -10.94 10.67
CA GLU A 178 -2.45 -11.73 10.25
C GLU A 178 -1.63 -11.00 9.16
N GLY A 179 -2.31 -10.40 8.18
CA GLY A 179 -1.66 -9.64 7.12
C GLY A 179 -0.89 -8.42 7.62
N ILE A 180 -1.49 -7.68 8.56
CA ILE A 180 -0.84 -6.53 9.20
C ILE A 180 0.32 -7.02 10.08
N ARG A 181 0.12 -8.07 10.88
CA ARG A 181 1.18 -8.68 11.70
C ARG A 181 2.37 -9.11 10.84
N ALA A 182 2.13 -9.77 9.71
CA ALA A 182 3.20 -10.14 8.79
C ALA A 182 3.96 -8.93 8.24
N HIS A 183 3.28 -7.84 7.90
CA HIS A 183 3.94 -6.59 7.50
C HIS A 183 4.83 -6.04 8.63
N ILE A 184 4.30 -5.95 9.86
CA ILE A 184 5.05 -5.45 11.03
C ILE A 184 6.27 -6.33 11.32
N GLN A 185 6.12 -7.64 11.28
CA GLN A 185 7.22 -8.58 11.44
C GLN A 185 8.28 -8.39 10.36
N HIS A 186 7.87 -8.18 9.10
CA HIS A 186 8.82 -7.97 8.01
C HIS A 186 9.64 -6.69 8.19
N LEU A 187 8.99 -5.58 8.58
CA LEU A 187 9.68 -4.34 8.94
C LEU A 187 10.66 -4.55 10.10
N LYS A 188 10.25 -5.26 11.15
CA LYS A 188 11.12 -5.60 12.28
C LYS A 188 12.29 -6.49 11.86
N ALA A 189 12.11 -7.41 10.92
CA ALA A 189 13.19 -8.23 10.39
C ALA A 189 14.28 -7.34 9.80
N TYR A 190 13.92 -6.37 8.95
CA TYR A 190 14.87 -5.42 8.38
C TYR A 190 15.52 -4.52 9.43
N ALA A 191 14.78 -4.04 10.41
CA ALA A 191 15.23 -2.96 11.29
C ALA A 191 15.84 -3.41 12.63
N SER A 192 15.63 -4.66 13.06
CA SER A 192 16.10 -5.14 14.36
C SER A 192 16.59 -6.58 14.34
N HIS A 193 17.45 -6.92 15.31
CA HIS A 193 17.84 -8.29 15.65
C HIS A 193 16.99 -8.90 16.78
N ASP A 194 16.15 -8.12 17.45
CA ASP A 194 15.33 -8.58 18.57
C ASP A 194 14.33 -9.65 18.16
N SER A 195 14.08 -10.62 19.02
CA SER A 195 13.03 -11.63 18.78
C SER A 195 11.64 -10.99 18.63
N LEU A 196 10.76 -11.69 17.91
CA LEU A 196 9.34 -11.35 17.86
C LEU A 196 8.70 -11.50 19.24
N LYS A 197 7.70 -10.66 19.51
CA LYS A 197 6.88 -10.75 20.73
C LYS A 197 5.53 -11.42 20.45
N THR A 198 5.15 -11.50 19.19
CA THR A 198 3.99 -12.23 18.65
C THR A 198 4.42 -13.53 17.98
N GLU A 199 3.45 -14.40 17.69
CA GLU A 199 3.67 -15.61 16.89
C GLU A 199 4.12 -15.26 15.46
N LEU A 200 5.07 -16.04 14.94
CA LEU A 200 5.62 -15.82 13.60
C LEU A 200 4.58 -16.15 12.51
N VAL A 201 4.23 -15.14 11.71
CA VAL A 201 3.35 -15.27 10.52
C VAL A 201 4.03 -14.87 9.23
N ASP A 202 5.05 -14.00 9.27
CA ASP A 202 5.88 -13.71 8.09
C ASP A 202 6.84 -14.87 7.79
N ALA A 203 6.48 -15.72 6.82
CA ALA A 203 7.32 -16.82 6.35
C ALA A 203 8.71 -16.38 5.84
N ARG A 204 8.90 -15.08 5.55
CA ARG A 204 10.16 -14.51 5.07
C ARG A 204 11.00 -13.86 6.18
N PHE A 205 10.51 -13.83 7.42
CA PHE A 205 11.18 -13.17 8.55
C PHE A 205 12.63 -13.65 8.75
N GLY A 206 12.87 -14.97 8.60
CA GLY A 206 14.19 -15.58 8.74
C GLY A 206 15.06 -15.54 7.49
N VAL A 207 14.51 -15.16 6.34
CA VAL A 207 15.21 -15.13 5.04
C VAL A 207 15.82 -13.76 4.77
N VAL A 208 15.21 -12.70 5.33
CA VAL A 208 15.77 -11.34 5.28
C VAL A 208 17.07 -11.29 6.09
N LYS A 209 18.07 -10.56 5.57
CA LYS A 209 19.25 -10.21 6.37
C LYS A 209 18.80 -9.28 7.50
N ARG A 210 18.65 -9.82 8.71
CA ARG A 210 18.11 -9.06 9.83
C ARG A 210 18.96 -7.86 10.21
N GLY A 211 18.33 -6.76 10.63
CA GLY A 211 19.00 -5.51 11.00
C GLY A 211 19.68 -4.78 9.84
N SER A 212 19.39 -5.13 8.59
CA SER A 212 20.02 -4.55 7.39
C SER A 212 19.47 -3.19 6.95
N ALA A 213 18.33 -2.75 7.49
CA ALA A 213 17.73 -1.45 7.21
C ALA A 213 17.00 -0.92 8.43
N GLN A 214 17.67 -0.08 9.21
CA GLN A 214 17.12 0.54 10.43
C GLN A 214 16.28 1.79 10.10
N ASN A 215 16.61 2.45 8.99
CA ASN A 215 16.00 3.68 8.51
C ASN A 215 15.17 3.43 7.23
N ILE A 216 14.12 4.23 7.00
CA ILE A 216 13.27 4.10 5.79
C ILE A 216 14.06 4.22 4.49
N HIS A 217 15.14 5.00 4.46
CA HIS A 217 15.96 5.15 3.26
C HIS A 217 16.74 3.87 2.94
N ASP A 218 17.10 3.09 3.97
CA ASP A 218 17.79 1.81 3.82
C ASP A 218 16.90 0.72 3.21
N LEU A 219 15.58 0.89 3.21
CA LEU A 219 14.67 -0.03 2.51
C LEU A 219 14.85 0.05 0.98
N THR A 220 15.43 1.13 0.47
CA THR A 220 15.73 1.29 -0.96
C THR A 220 16.73 0.23 -1.42
N GLY A 221 16.37 -0.53 -2.45
CA GLY A 221 17.17 -1.64 -2.97
C GLY A 221 17.18 -2.90 -2.09
N ARG A 222 16.56 -2.87 -0.91
CA ARG A 222 16.48 -4.01 0.02
C ARG A 222 15.07 -4.56 0.15
N TRP A 223 14.09 -3.68 0.35
CA TRP A 223 12.67 -3.97 0.34
C TRP A 223 12.12 -3.95 -1.08
N ALA A 224 12.37 -2.85 -1.79
CA ALA A 224 11.96 -2.66 -3.18
C ALA A 224 13.14 -2.24 -4.05
N VAL A 225 13.18 -2.70 -5.30
CA VAL A 225 14.22 -2.37 -6.28
C VAL A 225 14.20 -0.88 -6.67
N ASP A 226 13.05 -0.21 -6.53
CA ASP A 226 12.89 1.20 -6.86
C ASP A 226 13.92 2.09 -6.12
N PRO A 227 14.80 2.81 -6.85
CA PRO A 227 15.84 3.65 -6.25
C PRO A 227 15.29 4.87 -5.50
N HIS A 228 13.99 5.16 -5.63
CA HIS A 228 13.32 6.26 -4.92
C HIS A 228 12.44 5.79 -3.78
N TYR A 229 12.46 4.49 -3.45
CA TYR A 229 11.51 3.89 -2.51
C TYR A 229 11.46 4.61 -1.15
N GLY A 230 12.60 4.73 -0.46
CA GLY A 230 12.65 5.42 0.83
C GLY A 230 12.24 6.90 0.73
N LYS A 231 12.57 7.58 -0.37
CA LYS A 231 12.15 8.98 -0.60
C LYS A 231 10.64 9.11 -0.80
N LYS A 232 9.98 8.11 -1.40
CA LYS A 232 8.51 8.09 -1.54
C LYS A 232 7.83 7.95 -0.18
N ILE A 233 8.34 7.06 0.69
CA ILE A 233 7.86 6.91 2.07
C ILE A 233 8.04 8.24 2.82
N ASP A 234 9.23 8.82 2.79
CA ASP A 234 9.57 10.10 3.44
C ASP A 234 8.63 11.24 2.99
N LYS A 235 8.39 11.36 1.68
CA LYS A 235 7.47 12.36 1.12
C LYS A 235 6.02 12.15 1.58
N LEU A 236 5.56 10.90 1.68
CA LEU A 236 4.21 10.60 2.14
C LEU A 236 4.06 10.86 3.64
N LEU A 237 5.08 10.56 4.46
CA LEU A 237 5.15 10.93 5.86
C LEU A 237 5.06 12.46 6.01
N ALA A 238 5.89 13.21 5.29
CA ALA A 238 5.82 14.67 5.30
C ALA A 238 4.42 15.19 4.92
N THR A 239 3.76 14.55 3.94
CA THR A 239 2.40 14.93 3.51
C THR A 239 1.36 14.72 4.62
N ILE A 240 1.34 13.54 5.26
CA ILE A 240 0.36 13.26 6.31
C ILE A 240 0.59 14.13 7.55
N TYR A 241 1.84 14.41 7.92
CA TYR A 241 2.21 15.29 9.04
C TYR A 241 1.87 16.76 8.76
N ALA A 242 2.04 17.22 7.53
CA ALA A 242 1.79 18.61 7.15
C ALA A 242 0.33 19.02 7.19
N GLY A 243 -0.63 18.11 7.41
CA GLY A 243 -2.04 18.45 7.22
C GLY A 243 -2.51 18.31 5.77
N ALA A 244 -1.59 18.25 4.81
CA ALA A 244 -1.86 18.42 3.38
C ALA A 244 -2.71 17.30 2.79
N HIS A 245 -3.86 17.66 2.21
CA HIS A 245 -4.62 16.78 1.34
C HIS A 245 -3.99 16.81 -0.05
N ILE A 246 -3.63 15.66 -0.62
CA ILE A 246 -3.35 15.58 -2.07
C ILE A 246 -4.71 15.64 -2.78
N GLN A 247 -5.27 16.84 -2.96
CA GLN A 247 -6.33 17.02 -3.94
C GLN A 247 -5.66 16.84 -5.29
N ARG A 248 -5.81 15.67 -5.92
CA ARG A 248 -5.63 15.60 -7.37
C ARG A 248 -6.75 16.42 -7.97
N ASN A 249 -6.51 17.72 -8.15
CA ASN A 249 -7.33 18.52 -9.03
C ASN A 249 -7.39 17.78 -10.37
N ARG A 250 -8.61 17.50 -10.83
CA ARG A 250 -8.89 17.27 -12.23
C ARG A 250 -8.51 18.55 -12.97
N THR A 251 -7.25 18.66 -13.37
CA THR A 251 -6.83 19.63 -14.37
C THR A 251 -6.59 18.85 -15.65
N SER A 252 -7.60 18.93 -16.52
CA SER A 252 -7.52 18.96 -17.99
C SER A 252 -6.22 18.49 -18.63
N ILE A 253 -6.36 17.49 -19.50
CA ILE A 253 -5.88 17.50 -20.90
C ILE A 253 -4.83 18.59 -21.17
N LEU A 254 -3.55 18.22 -21.11
CA LEU A 254 -2.46 18.85 -21.87
C LEU A 254 -1.38 17.77 -22.06
N PHE A 255 -1.64 16.90 -23.03
CA PHE A 255 -0.57 16.37 -23.86
C PHE A 255 -0.52 17.32 -25.06
N ASP A 256 0.54 18.12 -25.13
CA ASP A 256 1.21 18.46 -26.39
C ASP A 256 2.63 17.88 -26.27
#